data_AF-A0A8H4JWG2-F1
#
_entry.id   AF-A0A8H4JWG2-F1
#
_cell.length_a   1.000
_cell.length_b   1.000
_cell.length_c   1.000
_cell.angle_alpha   90.00
_cell.angle_beta   90.00
_cell.angle_gamma   90.00
#
_symmetry.space_group_name_H-M   'P 1'
#
loop_
_entity.id
_entity.type
_entity.pdbx_description
1 polymer ?
#
loop_
_entity_poly.entity_id
_entity_poly.type
_entity_poly.pdbx_seq_one_letter_code
_entity_poly.pdbx_strand_id
1 'polypeptide(L)'
;MSNPQKYTVGWICAVTTEFVAARAFFDEKHDQLETIADNDNNNYALGKIGKHNVAMAVLPKSEYGTTSAATVARDMLRSFPNIRFGLMVGIGGGAPSAKHDIRLGDVVVSARSNKKGGVFQYDYGKAIQEHAFVTTGSLNQPPQLLLTALSGLEAEYELEGHQLSAHIDRALEQ
;
A
#
# COMPACT_ATOMS: atom_id res chain seq x y z
N MET A 1 -19.01 -17.20 -4.60
CA MET A 1 -19.21 -15.83 -5.15
C MET A 1 -19.00 -14.78 -4.08
N SER A 2 -18.18 -13.77 -4.39
CA SER A 2 -17.81 -12.71 -3.45
C SER A 2 -18.88 -11.61 -3.37
N ASN A 3 -19.08 -11.06 -2.17
CA ASN A 3 -19.93 -9.88 -1.95
C ASN A 3 -19.02 -8.67 -1.71
N PRO A 4 -19.09 -7.60 -2.53
CA PRO A 4 -18.20 -6.43 -2.40
C PRO A 4 -18.32 -5.74 -1.04
N GLN A 5 -19.47 -5.84 -0.38
CA GLN A 5 -19.72 -5.28 0.95
C GLN A 5 -18.87 -5.93 2.05
N LYS A 6 -18.29 -7.11 1.80
CA LYS A 6 -17.47 -7.81 2.79
C LYS A 6 -16.03 -7.29 2.87
N TYR A 7 -15.57 -6.51 1.88
CA TYR A 7 -14.19 -6.06 1.79
C TYR A 7 -14.01 -4.71 2.47
N THR A 8 -13.01 -4.64 3.35
CA THR A 8 -12.79 -3.45 4.19
C THR A 8 -11.42 -2.82 3.99
N VAL A 9 -10.52 -3.50 3.29
CA VAL A 9 -9.15 -3.04 3.02
C VAL A 9 -8.92 -3.05 1.52
N GLY A 10 -8.52 -1.91 0.98
CA GLY A 10 -8.00 -1.82 -0.39
C GLY A 10 -6.48 -1.98 -0.38
N TRP A 11 -5.92 -2.68 -1.36
CA TRP A 11 -4.47 -2.81 -1.54
C TRP A 11 -4.14 -2.59 -3.01
N ILE A 12 -3.31 -1.59 -3.31
CA ILE A 12 -2.91 -1.24 -4.67
C ILE A 12 -1.43 -1.55 -4.84
N CYS A 13 -1.12 -2.35 -5.86
CA CYS A 13 0.25 -2.62 -6.29
C CYS A 13 0.57 -1.79 -7.53
N ALA A 14 1.82 -1.34 -7.64
CA ALA A 14 2.28 -0.51 -8.74
C ALA A 14 2.64 -1.34 -9.98
N VAL A 15 3.25 -2.52 -9.79
CA VAL A 15 3.69 -3.40 -10.88
C VAL A 15 3.23 -4.85 -10.71
N THR A 16 3.26 -5.62 -11.79
CA THR A 16 2.82 -7.03 -11.80
C THR A 16 3.59 -7.90 -10.81
N THR A 17 4.90 -7.69 -10.65
CA THR A 17 5.71 -8.47 -9.70
C THR A 17 5.24 -8.29 -8.26
N GLU A 18 4.92 -7.05 -7.85
CA GLU A 18 4.36 -6.75 -6.54
C GLU A 18 2.99 -7.39 -6.37
N PHE A 19 2.14 -7.32 -7.40
CA PHE A 19 0.82 -7.92 -7.38
C PHE A 19 0.85 -9.45 -7.26
N VAL A 20 1.79 -10.10 -7.97
CA VAL A 20 2.01 -11.55 -7.86
C VAL A 20 2.44 -11.91 -6.44
N ALA A 21 3.43 -11.20 -5.89
CA ALA A 21 3.90 -11.42 -4.53
C ALA A 21 2.78 -11.20 -3.50
N ALA A 22 2.06 -10.07 -3.56
CA ALA A 22 0.98 -9.75 -2.65
C ALA A 22 -0.13 -10.83 -2.65
N ARG A 23 -0.50 -11.35 -3.82
CA ARG A 23 -1.50 -12.42 -3.95
C ARG A 23 -1.08 -13.75 -3.34
N ALA A 24 0.22 -14.03 -3.27
CA ALA A 24 0.73 -15.24 -2.61
C ALA A 24 0.55 -15.20 -1.08
N PHE A 25 0.36 -14.01 -0.50
CA PHE A 25 0.15 -13.82 0.93
C PHE A 25 -1.32 -13.88 1.36
N PHE A 26 -2.25 -14.23 0.48
CA PHE A 26 -3.61 -14.53 0.92
C PHE A 26 -3.64 -15.81 1.77
N ASP A 27 -4.23 -15.72 2.96
CA ASP A 27 -4.59 -16.91 3.75
C ASP A 27 -5.75 -17.67 3.08
N GLU A 28 -6.66 -16.93 2.44
CA GLU A 28 -7.80 -17.47 1.69
C GLU A 28 -8.00 -16.67 0.41
N LYS A 29 -8.13 -17.35 -0.73
CA LYS A 29 -8.46 -16.72 -2.02
C LYS A 29 -9.97 -16.80 -2.22
N HIS A 30 -10.61 -15.69 -2.52
CA HIS A 30 -12.04 -15.65 -2.80
C HIS A 30 -12.31 -15.61 -4.31
N ASP A 31 -13.49 -16.06 -4.71
CA ASP A 31 -13.97 -15.94 -6.09
C ASP A 31 -14.03 -14.48 -6.53
N GLN A 32 -13.96 -14.26 -7.84
CA GLN A 32 -14.23 -12.95 -8.45
C GLN A 32 -15.67 -12.47 -8.16
N LEU A 33 -15.87 -11.17 -8.31
CA LEU A 33 -17.21 -10.58 -8.33
C LEU A 33 -17.91 -10.93 -9.64
N GLU A 34 -19.23 -11.13 -9.60
CA GLU A 34 -20.04 -11.24 -10.83
C GLU A 34 -20.05 -9.92 -11.60
N THR A 35 -20.12 -8.80 -10.87
CA THR A 35 -20.16 -7.45 -11.42
C THR A 35 -19.31 -6.51 -10.58
N ILE A 36 -18.66 -5.56 -11.25
CA ILE A 36 -18.00 -4.39 -10.67
C ILE A 36 -18.78 -3.14 -11.07
N ALA A 37 -18.48 -2.00 -10.46
CA ALA A 37 -19.15 -0.75 -10.78
C ALA A 37 -18.94 -0.36 -12.26
N ASP A 38 -19.93 0.29 -12.87
CA ASP A 38 -19.81 0.77 -14.25
C ASP A 38 -18.57 1.65 -14.44
N ASN A 39 -17.81 1.42 -15.50
CA ASN A 39 -16.56 2.13 -15.79
C ASN A 39 -15.46 1.96 -14.73
N ASP A 40 -15.53 0.94 -13.88
CA ASP A 40 -14.36 0.44 -13.15
C ASP A 40 -13.53 -0.43 -14.08
N ASN A 41 -12.32 0.02 -14.41
CA ASN A 41 -11.40 -0.70 -15.30
C ASN A 41 -10.37 -1.54 -14.52
N ASN A 42 -10.50 -1.63 -13.21
CA ASN A 42 -9.57 -2.38 -12.39
C ASN A 42 -9.80 -3.88 -12.55
N ASN A 43 -8.69 -4.63 -12.46
CA ASN A 43 -8.74 -6.06 -12.22
C ASN A 43 -8.46 -6.33 -10.75
N TYR A 44 -9.31 -7.13 -10.10
CA TYR A 44 -9.19 -7.41 -8.68
C TYR A 44 -8.70 -8.83 -8.40
N ALA A 45 -7.88 -8.96 -7.37
CA ALA A 45 -7.70 -10.22 -6.67
C ALA A 45 -8.31 -10.07 -5.27
N LEU A 46 -9.15 -11.03 -4.90
CA LEU A 46 -9.91 -10.98 -3.68
C LEU A 46 -9.49 -12.09 -2.74
N GLY A 47 -9.39 -11.76 -1.47
CA GLY A 47 -9.01 -12.75 -0.47
C GLY A 47 -9.04 -12.21 0.93
N LYS A 48 -8.42 -12.97 1.82
CA LYS A 48 -8.35 -12.70 3.25
C LYS A 48 -6.90 -12.75 3.72
N ILE A 49 -6.54 -11.81 4.60
CA ILE A 49 -5.29 -11.80 5.34
C ILE A 49 -5.64 -11.56 6.82
N GLY A 50 -5.29 -12.51 7.67
CA GLY A 50 -5.72 -12.60 9.06
C GLY A 50 -7.24 -12.51 9.17
N LYS A 51 -7.74 -11.41 9.75
CA LYS A 51 -9.17 -11.16 9.94
C LYS A 51 -9.77 -10.20 8.91
N HIS A 52 -8.99 -9.78 7.92
CA HIS A 52 -9.36 -8.72 6.98
C HIS A 52 -9.64 -9.29 5.59
N ASN A 53 -10.80 -8.94 5.04
CA ASN A 53 -11.06 -9.16 3.62
C ASN A 53 -10.45 -8.01 2.82
N VAL A 54 -9.59 -8.36 1.86
CA VAL A 54 -8.76 -7.43 1.10
C VAL A 54 -9.13 -7.49 -0.38
N ALA A 55 -9.37 -6.32 -0.97
CA ALA A 55 -9.50 -6.15 -2.41
C ALA A 55 -8.17 -5.61 -2.95
N MET A 56 -7.42 -6.46 -3.67
CA MET A 56 -6.16 -6.07 -4.29
C MET A 56 -6.38 -5.65 -5.74
N ALA A 57 -5.77 -4.56 -6.16
CA ALA A 57 -5.68 -4.15 -7.57
C ALA A 57 -4.23 -3.87 -7.96
N VAL A 58 -3.97 -3.86 -9.26
CA VAL A 58 -2.68 -3.46 -9.84
C VAL A 58 -2.91 -2.34 -10.85
N LEU A 59 -1.93 -1.44 -10.99
CA LEU A 59 -2.00 -0.41 -12.01
C LEU A 59 -2.07 -1.02 -13.42
N PRO A 60 -2.67 -0.32 -14.40
CA PRO A 60 -2.68 -0.73 -15.80
C PRO A 60 -1.27 -1.00 -16.33
N LYS A 61 -1.17 -1.98 -17.23
CA LYS A 61 0.12 -2.38 -17.79
C LYS A 61 0.80 -1.20 -18.49
N SER A 62 2.09 -1.01 -18.19
CA SER A 62 2.90 0.10 -18.73
C SER A 62 2.45 1.50 -18.28
N GLU A 63 1.53 1.59 -17.33
CA GLU A 63 1.21 2.84 -16.64
C GLU A 63 1.78 2.79 -15.23
N TYR A 64 2.41 3.89 -14.81
CA TYR A 64 2.93 4.03 -13.46
C TYR A 64 2.69 5.46 -12.98
N GLY A 65 2.67 5.64 -11.67
CA GLY A 65 2.65 6.95 -11.04
C GLY A 65 1.33 7.29 -10.35
N THR A 66 1.31 8.49 -9.78
CA THR A 66 0.27 8.94 -8.85
C THR A 66 -1.11 9.07 -9.49
N THR A 67 -1.19 9.52 -10.74
CA THR A 67 -2.46 9.64 -11.48
C THR A 67 -3.13 8.29 -11.72
N SER A 68 -2.35 7.29 -12.13
CA SER A 68 -2.86 5.94 -12.35
C SER A 68 -3.32 5.31 -11.03
N ALA A 69 -2.52 5.44 -9.96
CA ALA A 69 -2.90 4.99 -8.62
C ALA A 69 -4.17 5.66 -8.09
N ALA A 70 -4.35 6.97 -8.33
CA ALA A 70 -5.55 7.70 -7.95
C ALA A 70 -6.81 7.19 -8.69
N THR A 71 -6.69 6.90 -9.99
CA THR A 71 -7.76 6.30 -10.79
C THR A 71 -8.15 4.92 -10.27
N VAL A 72 -7.17 4.04 -10.03
CA VAL A 72 -7.40 2.71 -9.46
C VAL A 72 -8.09 2.82 -8.10
N ALA A 73 -7.59 3.67 -7.20
CA ALA A 73 -8.19 3.87 -5.88
C ALA A 73 -9.63 4.38 -5.96
N ARG A 74 -9.89 5.36 -6.83
CA ARG A 74 -11.24 5.91 -7.02
C ARG A 74 -12.22 4.83 -7.47
N ASP A 75 -11.85 4.04 -8.47
CA ASP A 75 -12.74 3.02 -9.03
C ASP A 75 -12.93 1.86 -8.05
N MET A 76 -11.89 1.50 -7.29
CA MET A 76 -11.98 0.56 -6.16
C MET A 76 -12.99 0.98 -5.10
N LEU A 77 -12.99 2.26 -4.70
CA LEU A 77 -13.97 2.76 -3.72
C LEU A 77 -15.42 2.72 -4.25
N ARG A 78 -15.61 2.80 -5.57
CA ARG A 78 -16.94 2.67 -6.19
C ARG A 78 -17.42 1.23 -6.17
N SER A 79 -16.54 0.26 -6.45
CA SER A 79 -16.89 -1.17 -6.45
C SER A 79 -16.95 -1.79 -5.06
N PHE A 80 -16.22 -1.25 -4.09
CA PHE A 80 -16.15 -1.77 -2.71
C PHE A 80 -16.47 -0.67 -1.68
N PRO A 81 -17.77 -0.39 -1.45
CA PRO A 81 -18.21 0.77 -0.66
C PRO A 81 -17.87 0.69 0.84
N ASN A 82 -17.52 -0.50 1.35
CA ASN A 82 -17.15 -0.70 2.75
C ASN A 82 -15.64 -0.67 3.01
N ILE A 83 -14.81 -0.33 2.00
CA ILE A 83 -13.38 -0.09 2.22
C ILE A 83 -13.21 1.07 3.20
N ARG A 84 -12.50 0.79 4.30
CA ARG A 84 -12.23 1.74 5.38
C ARG A 84 -10.92 2.50 5.18
N PHE A 85 -9.96 1.85 4.53
CA PHE A 85 -8.66 2.43 4.17
C PHE A 85 -8.05 1.65 2.99
N GLY A 86 -7.23 2.34 2.21
CA GLY A 86 -6.43 1.77 1.14
C GLY A 86 -4.95 1.83 1.47
N LEU A 87 -4.20 0.81 1.05
CA LEU A 87 -2.74 0.75 1.15
C LEU A 87 -2.16 0.76 -0.27
N MET A 88 -1.19 1.63 -0.50
CA MET A 88 -0.30 1.53 -1.65
C MET A 88 0.95 0.78 -1.17
N VAL A 89 1.18 -0.43 -1.70
CA VAL A 89 2.29 -1.28 -1.28
C VAL A 89 3.06 -1.71 -2.50
N GLY A 90 4.38 -1.54 -2.44
CA GLY A 90 5.27 -1.86 -3.54
C GLY A 90 6.73 -1.78 -3.12
N ILE A 91 7.61 -2.10 -4.05
CA ILE A 91 9.06 -1.95 -3.88
C ILE A 91 9.46 -0.49 -4.09
N GLY A 92 10.47 -0.05 -3.37
CA GLY A 92 11.01 1.30 -3.47
C GLY A 92 12.54 1.29 -3.50
N GLY A 93 13.13 2.40 -3.99
CA GLY A 93 14.56 2.64 -3.85
C GLY A 93 14.88 3.23 -2.48
N GLY A 94 16.04 2.86 -1.92
CA GLY A 94 16.58 3.44 -0.69
C GLY A 94 17.67 4.49 -0.97
N ALA A 95 17.75 5.51 -0.12
CA ALA A 95 18.80 6.53 -0.16
C ALA A 95 19.55 6.57 1.19
N PRO A 96 20.44 5.58 1.46
CA PRO A 96 21.14 5.49 2.74
C PRO A 96 22.07 6.68 2.97
N SER A 97 22.30 7.00 4.24
CA SER A 97 23.24 8.04 4.66
C SER A 97 23.90 7.67 5.98
N ALA A 98 24.97 8.36 6.39
CA ALA A 98 25.60 8.13 7.69
C ALA A 98 24.64 8.34 8.89
N LYS A 99 23.52 9.05 8.69
CA LYS A 99 22.48 9.27 9.70
C LYS A 99 21.28 8.33 9.58
N HIS A 100 21.14 7.65 8.45
CA HIS A 100 19.99 6.79 8.14
C HIS A 100 20.50 5.50 7.51
N ASP A 101 20.56 4.45 8.32
CA ASP A 101 20.92 3.11 7.90
C ASP A 101 19.71 2.48 7.20
N ILE A 102 19.65 2.62 5.88
CA ILE A 102 18.61 2.03 5.01
C ILE A 102 19.26 0.91 4.21
N ARG A 103 18.71 -0.30 4.30
CA ARG A 103 19.25 -1.52 3.71
C ARG A 103 18.23 -2.21 2.81
N LEU A 104 18.73 -3.06 1.92
CA LEU A 104 17.86 -3.94 1.13
C LEU A 104 17.13 -4.90 2.06
N GLY A 105 15.81 -5.01 1.87
CA GLY A 105 14.94 -5.83 2.72
C GLY A 105 14.21 -5.03 3.80
N ASP A 106 14.59 -3.77 4.06
CA ASP A 106 13.88 -2.92 5.00
C ASP A 106 12.45 -2.64 4.49
N VAL A 107 11.47 -2.79 5.39
CA VAL A 107 10.08 -2.44 5.15
C VAL A 107 9.81 -1.06 5.75
N VAL A 108 9.51 -0.09 4.90
CA VAL A 108 9.22 1.28 5.33
C VAL A 108 7.71 1.49 5.37
N VAL A 109 7.20 1.90 6.53
CA VAL A 109 5.79 2.26 6.71
C VAL A 109 5.69 3.77 6.88
N SER A 110 4.83 4.41 6.08
CA SER A 110 4.61 5.86 6.19
C SER A 110 3.96 6.20 7.54
N ALA A 111 4.64 7.04 8.34
CA ALA A 111 4.16 7.59 9.60
C ALA A 111 4.04 9.12 9.54
N ARG A 112 3.66 9.76 10.66
CA ARG A 112 3.68 11.24 10.77
C ARG A 112 5.09 11.73 11.07
N SER A 113 5.53 12.79 10.39
CA SER A 113 6.77 13.50 10.73
C SER A 113 6.54 15.00 10.74
N ASN A 114 6.94 15.69 11.82
CA ASN A 114 6.86 17.15 11.95
C ASN A 114 5.49 17.76 11.56
N LYS A 115 4.40 17.12 11.99
CA LYS A 115 2.99 17.49 11.68
C LYS A 115 2.57 17.35 10.21
N LYS A 116 3.39 16.73 9.35
CA LYS A 116 3.08 16.40 7.95
C LYS A 116 2.97 14.88 7.76
N GLY A 117 2.38 14.46 6.64
CA GLY A 117 2.37 13.06 6.21
C GLY A 117 3.79 12.58 5.86
N GLY A 118 4.03 11.28 5.97
CA GLY A 118 5.32 10.66 5.69
C GLY A 118 5.70 10.62 4.21
N VAL A 119 4.77 10.96 3.32
CA VAL A 119 5.00 11.01 1.87
C VAL A 119 4.94 12.47 1.39
N PHE A 120 6.03 12.90 0.76
CA PHE A 120 6.11 14.21 0.11
C PHE A 120 6.39 14.06 -1.38
N GLN A 121 5.86 14.99 -2.16
CA GLN A 121 6.01 14.96 -3.61
C GLN A 121 7.27 15.74 -3.99
N TYR A 122 8.35 15.01 -4.31
CA TYR A 122 9.66 15.61 -4.58
C TYR A 122 9.72 16.29 -5.95
N ASP A 123 9.07 15.75 -6.97
CA ASP A 123 8.98 16.29 -8.34
C ASP A 123 8.19 17.61 -8.42
N TYR A 124 7.40 17.93 -7.40
CA TYR A 124 6.66 19.19 -7.24
C TYR A 124 7.37 20.15 -6.28
N GLY A 125 8.69 20.33 -6.43
CA GLY A 125 9.42 21.35 -5.68
C GLY A 125 9.83 22.53 -6.54
N LYS A 126 10.07 23.66 -5.88
CA LYS A 126 10.56 24.88 -6.53
C LYS A 126 12.07 24.96 -6.33
N ALA A 127 12.80 25.03 -7.43
CA ALA A 127 14.17 25.53 -7.43
C ALA A 127 14.11 27.05 -7.30
N ILE A 128 14.50 27.58 -6.15
CA ILE A 128 14.61 29.03 -5.91
C ILE A 128 16.09 29.38 -6.07
N GLN A 129 16.39 30.41 -6.86
CA GLN A 129 17.77 30.86 -7.09
C GLN A 129 18.45 31.14 -5.75
N GLU A 130 19.67 30.61 -5.57
CA GLU A 130 20.46 30.72 -4.33
C GLU A 130 19.84 30.09 -3.06
N HIS A 131 18.80 29.28 -3.19
CA HIS A 131 18.15 28.60 -2.05
C HIS A 131 18.13 27.08 -2.23
N ALA A 132 18.03 26.36 -1.11
CA ALA A 132 17.79 24.92 -1.14
C ALA A 132 16.44 24.60 -1.78
N PHE A 133 16.34 23.43 -2.41
CA PHE A 133 15.10 22.93 -3.02
C PHE A 133 13.94 22.95 -2.02
N VAL A 134 12.85 23.64 -2.36
CA VAL A 134 11.68 23.74 -1.50
C VAL A 134 10.60 22.77 -1.98
N THR A 135 10.33 21.74 -1.17
CA THR A 135 9.20 20.82 -1.39
C THR A 135 7.87 21.58 -1.22
N THR A 136 7.02 21.60 -2.25
CA THR A 136 5.76 22.38 -2.21
C THR A 136 4.50 21.53 -1.99
N GLY A 137 4.61 20.20 -1.99
CA GLY A 137 3.48 19.30 -1.77
C GLY A 137 3.80 18.14 -0.83
N SER A 138 2.86 17.81 0.05
CA SER A 138 2.84 16.57 0.82
C SER A 138 1.49 15.88 0.67
N LEU A 139 1.48 14.55 0.63
CA LEU A 139 0.22 13.81 0.69
C LEU A 139 -0.40 13.92 2.10
N ASN A 140 -1.69 13.61 2.18
CA ASN A 140 -2.39 13.52 3.44
C ASN A 140 -1.69 12.54 4.40
N GLN A 141 -1.81 12.82 5.70
CA GLN A 141 -1.33 11.90 6.72
C GLN A 141 -2.14 10.59 6.72
N PRO A 142 -1.52 9.45 7.08
CA PRO A 142 -2.26 8.21 7.30
C PRO A 142 -3.41 8.42 8.30
N PRO A 143 -4.57 7.76 8.11
CA PRO A 143 -5.67 7.79 9.07
C PRO A 143 -5.22 7.39 10.48
N GLN A 144 -5.86 7.97 11.50
CA GLN A 144 -5.55 7.68 12.91
C GLN A 144 -5.58 6.17 13.22
N LEU A 145 -6.52 5.44 12.63
CA LEU A 145 -6.61 3.97 12.75
C LEU A 145 -5.29 3.27 12.39
N LEU A 146 -4.66 3.67 11.28
CA LEU A 146 -3.40 3.07 10.82
C LEU A 146 -2.21 3.50 11.67
N LEU A 147 -2.22 4.75 12.17
CA LEU A 147 -1.17 5.22 13.08
C LEU A 147 -1.20 4.49 14.42
N THR A 148 -2.39 4.24 14.98
CA THR A 148 -2.53 3.43 16.19
C THR A 148 -2.12 1.98 15.94
N ALA A 149 -2.46 1.42 14.77
CA ALA A 149 -2.03 0.07 14.40
C ALA A 149 -0.50 -0.01 14.26
N LEU A 150 0.15 1.03 13.72
CA LEU A 150 1.60 1.11 13.62
C LEU A 150 2.27 1.10 14.99
N SER A 151 1.77 1.86 15.97
CA SER A 151 2.32 1.82 17.34
C SER A 151 2.17 0.44 17.99
N GLY A 152 1.10 -0.30 17.68
CA GLY A 152 0.95 -1.69 18.12
C GLY A 152 1.97 -2.62 17.46
N LEU A 153 2.15 -2.47 16.14
CA LEU A 153 3.14 -3.24 15.37
C LEU A 153 4.57 -2.96 15.83
N GLU A 154 4.91 -1.70 16.14
CA GLU A 154 6.21 -1.32 16.69
C GLU A 154 6.47 -2.01 18.04
N ALA A 155 5.48 -2.03 18.94
CA ALA A 155 5.61 -2.69 20.24
C ALA A 155 5.79 -4.22 20.09
N GLU A 156 5.03 -4.86 19.21
CA GLU A 156 5.18 -6.30 18.91
C GLU A 156 6.55 -6.61 18.31
N TYR A 157 7.03 -5.76 17.40
CA TYR A 157 8.36 -5.88 16.81
C TYR A 157 9.48 -5.74 17.86
N GLU A 158 9.37 -4.80 18.80
CA GLU A 158 10.36 -4.64 19.88
C GLU A 158 10.38 -5.85 20.84
N LEU A 159 9.22 -6.46 21.10
CA LEU A 159 9.08 -7.59 22.01
C LEU A 159 9.51 -8.92 21.38
N GLU A 160 9.08 -9.18 20.14
CA GLU A 160 9.14 -10.50 19.51
C GLU A 160 9.94 -10.52 18.19
N GLY A 161 10.33 -9.35 17.67
CA GLY A 161 10.95 -9.21 16.36
C GLY A 161 9.94 -9.35 15.22
N HIS A 162 10.42 -9.70 14.02
CA HIS A 162 9.58 -9.92 12.85
C HIS A 162 9.59 -11.38 12.39
N GLN A 163 8.50 -11.79 11.72
CA GLN A 163 8.35 -13.13 11.14
C GLN A 163 8.42 -13.11 9.60
N LEU A 164 9.01 -12.06 8.99
CA LEU A 164 9.03 -11.86 7.53
C LEU A 164 9.54 -13.08 6.76
N SER A 165 10.69 -13.66 7.14
CA SER A 165 11.25 -14.84 6.46
C SER A 165 10.28 -16.03 6.51
N ALA A 166 9.73 -16.34 7.67
CA ALA A 166 8.77 -17.44 7.82
C ALA A 166 7.49 -17.22 7.01
N HIS A 167 7.02 -15.98 6.90
CA HIS A 167 5.86 -15.65 6.05
C HIS A 167 6.19 -15.76 4.56
N ILE A 168 7.39 -15.35 4.14
CA ILE A 168 7.87 -15.51 2.76
C ILE A 168 7.96 -16.99 2.41
N ASP A 169 8.61 -17.80 3.25
CA ASP A 169 8.77 -19.23 3.02
C ASP A 169 7.41 -19.92 2.86
N ARG A 170 6.45 -19.61 3.76
CA ARG A 170 5.08 -20.12 3.65
C ARG A 170 4.38 -19.69 2.37
N ALA A 171 4.57 -18.45 1.91
CA ALA A 171 3.95 -17.96 0.69
C ALA A 171 4.54 -18.62 -0.57
N LEU A 172 5.80 -19.08 -0.51
CA LEU A 172 6.47 -19.79 -1.61
C LEU A 172 6.07 -21.27 -1.70
N GLU A 173 5.55 -21.86 -0.62
CA GLU A 173 5.12 -23.26 -0.55
C GLU A 173 3.67 -23.51 -1.04
N GLN A 174 2.89 -22.45 -1.33
CA GLN A 174 1.48 -22.52 -1.74
C GLN A 174 1.24 -22.76 -3.22
#